data_AF-A0A3B0IU13-F1
#
_entry.id   AF-A0A3B0IU13-F1
#
_cell.length_a   1.000
_cell.length_b   1.000
_cell.length_c   1.000
_cell.angle_alpha   90.00
_cell.angle_beta   90.00
_cell.angle_gamma   90.00
#
_symmetry.space_group_name_H-M   'P 1'
#
loop_
_entity.id
_entity.type
_entity.pdbx_description
1 polymer ?
#
loop_
_entity_poly.entity_id
_entity_poly.type
_entity_poly.pdbx_seq_one_letter_code
_entity_poly.pdbx_strand_id
1 'polypeptide(L)'
;MIISKTPKPFKDRWQTPIEVFQALDVEFNFKLDATADENNTLCKDFLTEQQDALTCDWNIEGAIFCNPPYSSKMMPWVKKAAKQYRKQKKTIVMLLPSDTSTAWFHEALKTSDEVRFITEGRLLFVSTETGKEGKAGNSKGSVLFI
;
A
#
# COMPACT_ATOMS: atom_id res chain seq x y z
N MET A 1 21.15 11.90 2.09
CA MET A 1 19.72 11.60 2.35
C MET A 1 18.92 12.87 2.14
N ILE A 2 17.95 12.88 1.24
CA ILE A 2 16.95 13.97 1.19
C ILE A 2 16.02 13.73 2.38
N ILE A 3 15.99 14.68 3.32
CA ILE A 3 15.10 14.63 4.48
C ILE A 3 13.71 15.07 4.00
N SER A 4 12.70 14.24 4.27
CA SER A 4 11.30 14.58 4.00
C SER A 4 10.94 15.92 4.65
N LYS A 5 10.38 16.84 3.87
CA LYS A 5 9.87 18.13 4.39
C LYS A 5 8.41 18.06 4.86
N THR A 6 7.73 16.94 4.60
CA THR A 6 6.37 16.70 5.08
C THR A 6 6.35 16.69 6.61
N PRO A 7 5.44 17.44 7.28
CA PRO A 7 5.29 17.37 8.72
C PRO A 7 5.04 15.93 9.17
N LYS A 8 5.57 15.55 10.34
CA LYS A 8 5.41 14.21 10.93
C LYS A 8 3.98 13.65 10.88
N PRO A 9 2.91 14.40 11.23
CA PRO A 9 1.55 13.85 11.22
C PRO A 9 1.03 13.46 9.82
N PHE A 10 1.62 13.99 8.75
CA PHE A 10 1.14 13.78 7.37
C PHE A 10 2.09 12.94 6.52
N LYS A 11 3.22 12.52 7.10
CA LYS A 11 4.25 11.76 6.39
C LYS A 11 3.74 10.42 5.86
N ASP A 12 2.75 9.85 6.54
CA ASP A 12 2.23 8.50 6.31
C ASP A 12 0.79 8.49 5.77
N ARG A 13 0.22 9.67 5.46
CA ARG A 13 -1.16 9.83 4.98
C ARG A 13 -1.27 10.11 3.48
N TRP A 14 -0.20 9.81 2.74
CA TRP A 14 -0.14 10.03 1.31
C TRP A 14 -1.01 9.01 0.56
N GLN A 15 -1.82 9.49 -0.38
CA GLN A 15 -2.71 8.67 -1.18
C GLN A 15 -1.99 8.16 -2.45
N THR A 16 -2.32 6.95 -2.88
CA THR A 16 -1.91 6.42 -4.19
C THR A 16 -2.48 7.30 -5.31
N PRO A 17 -1.73 7.62 -6.39
CA PRO A 17 -2.30 8.34 -7.54
C PRO A 17 -3.56 7.65 -8.06
N ILE A 18 -4.61 8.44 -8.32
CA ILE A 18 -5.94 7.91 -8.61
C ILE A 18 -5.93 7.04 -9.87
N GLU A 19 -5.13 7.38 -10.87
CA GLU A 19 -4.99 6.65 -12.13
C GLU A 19 -4.38 5.26 -11.90
N VAL A 20 -3.38 5.17 -11.01
CA VAL A 20 -2.74 3.90 -10.65
C VAL A 20 -3.72 3.02 -9.90
N PHE A 21 -4.44 3.60 -8.94
CA PHE A 21 -5.45 2.86 -8.19
C PHE A 21 -6.60 2.39 -9.08
N GLN A 22 -7.16 3.26 -9.93
CA GLN A 22 -8.27 2.92 -10.83
C GLN A 22 -7.90 1.82 -11.82
N ALA A 23 -6.68 1.82 -12.36
CA ALA A 23 -6.22 0.74 -13.24
C ALA A 23 -6.25 -0.62 -12.53
N LEU A 24 -5.84 -0.67 -11.26
CA LEU A 24 -5.91 -1.88 -10.45
C LEU A 24 -7.35 -2.21 -10.01
N ASP A 25 -8.16 -1.21 -9.70
CA ASP A 25 -9.53 -1.39 -9.26
C ASP A 25 -10.44 -1.92 -10.38
N VAL A 26 -10.19 -1.53 -11.62
CA VAL A 26 -10.86 -2.13 -12.80
C VAL A 26 -10.60 -3.64 -12.89
N GLU A 27 -9.41 -4.08 -12.51
CA GLU A 27 -9.02 -5.49 -12.58
C GLU A 27 -9.48 -6.29 -11.36
N PHE A 28 -9.30 -5.74 -10.15
CA PHE A 28 -9.49 -6.47 -8.90
C PHE A 28 -10.79 -6.12 -8.17
N ASN A 29 -11.44 -5.00 -8.52
CA ASN A 29 -12.69 -4.51 -7.93
C ASN A 29 -12.59 -4.46 -6.40
N PHE A 30 -11.68 -3.62 -5.90
CA PHE A 30 -11.37 -3.51 -4.48
C PHE A 30 -12.63 -3.18 -3.65
N LYS A 31 -12.65 -3.73 -2.44
CA LYS A 31 -13.71 -3.49 -1.46
C LYS A 31 -13.18 -2.90 -0.17
N LEU A 32 -11.89 -3.09 0.11
CA LEU A 32 -11.25 -2.60 1.33
C LEU A 32 -9.92 -1.92 1.01
N ASP A 33 -9.72 -0.73 1.55
CA ASP A 33 -8.40 -0.10 1.70
C ASP A 33 -7.87 -0.39 3.11
N ALA A 34 -6.91 -1.31 3.21
CA ALA A 34 -6.43 -1.81 4.49
C ALA A 34 -5.58 -0.80 5.28
N THR A 35 -5.19 0.32 4.67
CA THR A 35 -4.24 1.27 5.24
C THR A 35 -4.57 2.70 4.84
N ALA A 36 -5.70 3.22 5.34
CA ALA A 36 -6.21 4.52 4.97
C ALA A 36 -6.88 5.26 6.14
N ASP A 37 -7.29 6.50 5.91
CA ASP A 37 -8.16 7.31 6.77
C ASP A 37 -9.29 7.91 5.93
N GLU A 38 -10.17 8.67 6.58
CA GLU A 38 -11.31 9.30 5.90
C GLU A 38 -10.93 10.30 4.79
N ASN A 39 -9.70 10.79 4.78
CA ASN A 39 -9.22 11.79 3.83
C ASN A 39 -8.46 11.15 2.67
N ASN A 40 -7.87 9.97 2.85
CA ASN A 40 -7.03 9.32 1.85
C ASN A 40 -7.54 7.97 1.34
N THR A 41 -8.63 7.45 1.88
CA THR A 41 -9.21 6.20 1.39
C THR A 41 -9.59 6.28 -0.08
N LEU A 42 -9.35 5.18 -0.79
CA LEU A 42 -9.78 4.97 -2.18
C LEU A 42 -10.89 3.93 -2.30
N CYS A 43 -11.27 3.29 -1.19
CA CYS A 43 -12.38 2.35 -1.10
C CYS A 43 -13.50 2.88 -0.20
N LYS A 44 -14.70 2.32 -0.37
CA LYS A 44 -15.83 2.61 0.53
C LYS A 44 -15.56 2.14 1.96
N ASP A 45 -15.04 0.92 2.11
CA ASP A 45 -14.59 0.38 3.39
C ASP A 45 -13.07 0.56 3.52
N PHE A 46 -12.61 0.93 4.70
CA PHE A 46 -11.19 1.14 4.99
C PHE A 46 -10.88 0.91 6.47
N LEU A 47 -9.60 0.68 6.78
CA LEU A 47 -9.10 0.53 8.14
C LEU A 47 -8.23 1.72 8.55
N THR A 48 -8.64 2.40 9.62
CA THR A 48 -7.90 3.54 10.18
C THR A 48 -6.73 3.12 11.04
N GLU A 49 -5.83 4.07 11.31
CA GLU A 49 -4.72 3.90 12.27
C GLU A 49 -5.22 3.43 13.65
N GLN A 50 -6.39 3.90 14.10
CA GLN A 50 -6.97 3.50 15.39
C GLN A 50 -7.47 2.04 15.40
N GLN A 51 -7.92 1.53 14.25
CA GLN A 51 -8.34 0.14 14.11
C GLN A 51 -7.15 -0.83 14.02
N ASP A 52 -5.96 -0.31 13.71
CA ASP A 52 -4.71 -1.05 13.57
C ASP A 52 -4.86 -2.31 12.71
N ALA A 53 -4.69 -2.12 11.40
CA ALA A 53 -4.78 -3.19 10.42
C ALA A 53 -3.80 -4.36 10.66
N LEU A 54 -2.73 -4.20 11.45
CA LEU A 54 -1.86 -5.32 11.81
C LEU A 54 -2.51 -6.25 12.85
N THR A 55 -3.42 -5.75 13.68
CA THR A 55 -4.06 -6.52 14.75
C THR A 55 -5.49 -6.97 14.43
N CYS A 56 -6.27 -6.21 13.66
CA CYS A 56 -7.65 -6.58 13.29
C CYS A 56 -7.74 -7.42 12.00
N ASP A 57 -8.84 -8.14 11.79
CA ASP A 57 -9.06 -8.90 10.54
C ASP A 57 -9.52 -8.01 9.39
N TRP A 58 -9.12 -8.37 8.16
CA TRP A 58 -9.49 -7.66 6.93
C TRP A 58 -10.71 -8.34 6.27
N ASN A 59 -11.74 -8.62 7.08
CA ASN A 59 -12.91 -9.39 6.66
C ASN A 59 -13.76 -8.57 5.69
N ILE A 60 -13.71 -8.90 4.40
CA ILE A 60 -14.51 -8.24 3.36
C ILE A 60 -14.85 -9.24 2.25
N GLU A 61 -16.01 -9.05 1.60
CA GLU A 61 -16.38 -9.81 0.41
C GLU A 61 -15.85 -9.15 -0.86
N GLY A 62 -14.53 -9.26 -1.08
CA GLY A 62 -13.86 -8.81 -2.30
C GLY A 62 -12.35 -8.62 -2.14
N ALA A 63 -11.71 -8.03 -3.15
CA ALA A 63 -10.27 -7.79 -3.13
C ALA A 63 -9.90 -6.65 -2.16
N ILE A 64 -8.66 -6.69 -1.68
CA ILE A 64 -8.14 -5.76 -0.70
C ILE A 64 -6.94 -5.03 -1.29
N PHE A 65 -6.95 -3.71 -1.18
CA PHE A 65 -5.80 -2.86 -1.48
C PHE A 65 -5.04 -2.56 -0.19
N CYS A 66 -3.71 -2.59 -0.24
CA CYS A 66 -2.86 -2.25 0.90
C CYS A 66 -1.65 -1.43 0.43
N ASN A 67 -1.64 -0.14 0.80
CA ASN A 67 -0.52 0.77 0.62
C ASN A 67 -0.02 1.21 2.01
N PRO A 68 0.74 0.36 2.72
CA PRO A 68 1.11 0.62 4.11
C PRO A 68 2.02 1.84 4.23
N PRO A 69 2.13 2.45 5.42
CA PRO A 69 2.98 3.60 5.63
C PRO A 69 4.47 3.27 5.39
N TYR A 70 5.11 3.89 4.39
CA TYR A 70 6.49 3.58 4.00
C TYR A 70 7.53 3.93 5.09
N SER A 71 7.14 4.68 6.12
CA SER A 71 7.99 4.94 7.29
C SER A 71 8.08 3.74 8.25
N SER A 72 7.17 2.76 8.14
CA SER A 72 7.09 1.62 9.03
C SER A 72 8.02 0.47 8.59
N LYS A 73 8.14 -0.55 9.45
CA LYS A 73 8.71 -1.83 9.04
C LYS A 73 7.74 -2.50 8.06
N MET A 74 8.23 -2.97 6.91
CA MET A 74 7.39 -3.63 5.88
C MET A 74 7.08 -5.10 6.20
N MET A 75 7.99 -5.82 6.86
CA MET A 75 7.83 -7.25 7.17
C MET A 75 6.50 -7.61 7.88
N PRO A 76 6.02 -6.85 8.89
CA PRO A 76 4.72 -7.11 9.51
C PRO A 76 3.55 -7.05 8.53
N TRP A 77 3.54 -6.09 7.61
CA TRP A 77 2.49 -5.93 6.60
C TRP A 77 2.46 -7.09 5.61
N VAL A 78 3.64 -7.51 5.13
CA VAL A 78 3.78 -8.69 4.25
C VAL A 78 3.24 -9.95 4.93
N LYS A 79 3.65 -10.20 6.18
CA LYS A 79 3.14 -11.36 6.95
C LYS A 79 1.65 -11.26 7.24
N LYS A 80 1.14 -10.04 7.45
CA LYS A 80 -0.27 -9.78 7.68
C LYS A 80 -1.09 -10.11 6.44
N ALA A 81 -0.71 -9.61 5.27
CA ALA A 81 -1.36 -9.93 4.00
C ALA A 81 -1.39 -11.45 3.76
N ALA A 82 -0.24 -12.13 3.91
CA ALA A 82 -0.17 -13.59 3.80
C ALA A 82 -1.11 -14.31 4.78
N LYS A 83 -1.23 -13.85 6.03
CA LYS A 83 -2.17 -14.41 7.03
C LYS A 83 -3.62 -14.18 6.60
N GLN A 84 -3.96 -12.98 6.14
CA GLN A 84 -5.32 -12.65 5.70
C GLN A 84 -5.68 -13.48 4.47
N TYR A 85 -4.85 -13.51 3.43
CA TYR A 85 -5.07 -14.38 2.27
C TYR A 85 -5.33 -15.84 2.66
N ARG A 86 -4.52 -16.43 3.56
CA ARG A 86 -4.73 -17.82 4.01
C ARG A 86 -6.08 -18.03 4.70
N LYS A 87 -6.57 -17.02 5.42
CA LYS A 87 -7.82 -17.07 6.18
C LYS A 87 -9.06 -16.97 5.30
N GLN A 88 -9.06 -16.08 4.29
CA GLN A 88 -10.27 -15.73 3.54
C GLN A 88 -10.20 -15.97 2.03
N LYS A 89 -9.01 -16.30 1.50
CA LYS A 89 -8.79 -16.58 0.07
C LYS A 89 -9.27 -15.46 -0.87
N LYS A 90 -9.17 -14.22 -0.40
CA LYS A 90 -9.41 -13.01 -1.20
C LYS A 90 -8.09 -12.46 -1.74
N THR A 91 -8.12 -11.91 -2.95
CA THR A 91 -6.96 -11.22 -3.56
C THR A 91 -6.54 -10.03 -2.71
N ILE A 92 -5.22 -9.87 -2.53
CA ILE A 92 -4.64 -8.74 -1.79
C ILE A 92 -3.56 -8.13 -2.65
N VAL A 93 -3.75 -6.87 -3.03
CA VAL A 93 -2.76 -6.11 -3.82
C VAL A 93 -2.01 -5.18 -2.88
N MET A 94 -0.72 -5.47 -2.67
CA MET A 94 0.17 -4.64 -1.86
C MET A 94 1.04 -3.74 -2.73
N LEU A 95 1.01 -2.43 -2.48
CA LEU A 95 1.92 -1.45 -3.10
C LEU A 95 3.08 -1.15 -2.14
N LEU A 96 4.30 -1.55 -2.52
CA LEU A 96 5.50 -1.47 -1.68
C LEU A 96 6.67 -0.79 -2.41
N PRO A 97 7.72 -0.32 -1.68
CA PRO A 97 8.96 0.13 -2.32
C PRO A 97 9.62 -0.99 -3.12
N SER A 98 10.13 -0.75 -4.32
CA SER A 98 10.87 -1.75 -5.10
C SER A 98 12.28 -1.97 -4.54
N ASP A 99 12.39 -2.66 -3.40
CA ASP A 99 13.66 -2.93 -2.70
C ASP A 99 13.94 -4.44 -2.59
N THR A 100 14.37 -5.00 -3.72
CA THR A 100 14.65 -6.44 -3.88
C THR A 100 15.75 -6.98 -2.97
N SER A 101 16.55 -6.09 -2.38
CA SER A 101 17.64 -6.43 -1.44
C SER A 101 17.16 -6.82 -0.04
N THR A 102 15.88 -6.63 0.27
CA THR A 102 15.37 -6.76 1.64
C THR A 102 14.75 -8.13 1.92
N ALA A 103 14.83 -8.58 3.17
CA ALA A 103 14.23 -9.84 3.59
C ALA A 103 12.70 -9.87 3.43
N TRP A 104 12.03 -8.73 3.57
CA TRP A 104 10.58 -8.66 3.42
C TRP A 104 10.15 -8.82 1.95
N PHE A 105 10.99 -8.40 0.99
CA PHE A 105 10.72 -8.59 -0.44
C PHE A 105 10.69 -10.09 -0.76
N HIS A 106 11.72 -10.83 -0.31
CA HIS A 106 11.77 -12.28 -0.45
C HIS A 106 10.60 -12.98 0.28
N GLU A 107 10.19 -12.48 1.44
CA GLU A 107 9.03 -13.02 2.15
C GLU A 107 7.73 -12.84 1.36
N ALA A 108 7.53 -11.68 0.72
CA ALA A 108 6.33 -11.39 -0.07
C ALA A 108 6.20 -12.35 -1.28
N LEU A 109 7.32 -12.66 -1.94
CA LEU A 109 7.37 -13.62 -3.05
C LEU A 109 6.83 -15.03 -2.70
N LYS A 110 6.82 -15.42 -1.43
CA LYS A 110 6.36 -16.76 -1.02
C LYS A 110 4.85 -16.95 -1.11
N THR A 111 4.09 -15.86 -1.21
CA THR A 111 2.63 -15.89 -1.23
C THR A 111 2.02 -15.11 -2.38
N SER A 112 2.83 -14.43 -3.18
CA SER A 112 2.34 -13.72 -4.36
C SER A 112 2.27 -14.64 -5.56
N ASP A 113 1.14 -14.55 -6.27
CA ASP A 113 0.95 -15.21 -7.56
C ASP A 113 1.51 -14.33 -8.69
N GLU A 114 1.53 -13.01 -8.49
CA GLU A 114 2.05 -12.05 -9.46
C GLU A 114 2.84 -10.91 -8.78
N VAL A 115 3.87 -10.44 -9.48
CA VAL A 115 4.68 -9.26 -9.07
C VAL A 115 4.81 -8.30 -10.25
N ARG A 116 4.36 -7.06 -10.07
CA ARG A 116 4.46 -6.02 -11.11
C ARG A 116 5.37 -4.89 -10.65
N PHE A 117 6.46 -4.66 -11.39
CA PHE A 117 7.31 -3.50 -11.17
C PHE A 117 6.72 -2.28 -11.86
N ILE A 118 6.64 -1.17 -11.14
CA ILE A 118 6.28 0.12 -11.71
C ILE A 118 7.57 0.85 -12.04
N THR A 119 7.79 1.08 -13.32
CA THR A 119 9.03 1.64 -13.88
C THR A 119 8.92 3.15 -14.12
N GLU A 120 9.98 3.76 -14.66
CA GLU A 120 10.08 5.20 -14.95
C GLU A 120 10.10 6.11 -13.71
N GLY A 121 10.45 5.55 -12.55
CA GLY A 121 10.72 6.31 -11.34
C GLY A 121 9.86 5.87 -10.17
N ARG A 122 9.84 6.70 -9.13
CA ARG A 122 9.00 6.48 -7.96
C ARG A 122 7.62 7.06 -8.21
N LEU A 123 6.58 6.29 -7.88
CA LEU A 123 5.20 6.82 -7.86
C LEU A 123 5.13 8.11 -7.02
N LEU A 124 4.56 9.14 -7.63
CA LEU A 124 4.35 10.43 -6.98
C LEU A 124 3.02 10.38 -6.21
N PHE A 125 3.06 9.87 -4.99
CA PHE A 125 1.88 9.86 -4.13
C PHE A 125 1.31 11.27 -3.94
N VAL A 126 0.01 11.36 -3.67
CA VAL A 126 -0.73 12.61 -3.55
C VAL A 126 -0.91 12.97 -2.08
N SER A 127 -0.59 14.22 -1.71
CA SER A 127 -0.89 14.75 -0.39
C SER A 127 -2.38 15.07 -0.31
N THR A 128 -3.11 14.44 0.62
CA THR A 128 -4.54 14.72 0.83
C THR A 128 -4.82 16.08 1.44
N GLU A 129 -3.82 16.69 2.07
CA GLU A 129 -3.92 18.06 2.57
C GLU A 129 -3.86 19.11 1.47
N THR A 130 -2.97 18.92 0.49
CA THR A 130 -2.65 19.95 -0.51
C THR A 130 -3.17 19.63 -1.91
N GLY A 131 -3.59 18.38 -2.15
CA GLY A 131 -3.91 17.84 -3.47
C GLY A 131 -2.72 17.73 -4.40
N LYS A 132 -1.50 17.99 -3.92
CA LYS A 132 -0.29 18.02 -4.75
C LYS A 132 0.44 16.70 -4.68
N GLU A 133 0.96 16.29 -5.83
CA GLU A 133 1.91 15.20 -5.93
C GLU A 133 3.18 15.48 -5.13
N GLY A 134 3.75 14.41 -4.59
CA GLY A 134 5.04 14.44 -3.93
C GLY A 134 6.12 14.85 -4.91
N LYS A 135 7.21 15.44 -4.40
CA LYS A 135 8.40 15.65 -5.22
C LYS A 135 9.16 14.33 -5.30
N ALA A 136 9.67 14.01 -6.49
CA ALA A 136 10.59 12.88 -6.66
C ALA A 136 11.78 13.02 -5.68
N GLY A 137 11.76 12.20 -4.63
CA GLY A 137 12.83 12.06 -3.65
C GLY A 137 13.66 10.81 -3.93
N ASN A 138 14.17 10.14 -2.89
CA ASN A 138 14.99 8.93 -3.00
C ASN A 138 14.42 7.91 -4.02
N SER A 139 15.31 7.33 -4.82
CA SER A 139 15.07 6.79 -6.18
C SER A 139 14.41 5.41 -6.27
N LYS A 140 13.99 4.80 -5.16
CA LYS A 140 13.41 3.45 -5.22
C LYS A 140 12.03 3.53 -5.87
N GLY A 141 11.85 2.77 -6.95
CA GLY A 141 10.56 2.61 -7.63
C GLY A 141 9.53 1.94 -6.73
N SER A 142 8.39 1.57 -7.32
CA SER A 142 7.33 0.84 -6.61
C SER A 142 7.13 -0.55 -7.21
N VAL A 143 6.63 -1.47 -6.40
CA VAL A 143 6.29 -2.83 -6.81
C VAL A 143 4.94 -3.21 -6.24
N LEU A 144 4.15 -3.91 -7.03
CA LEU A 144 2.91 -4.56 -6.61
C LEU A 144 3.18 -6.03 -6.34
N PHE A 145 2.72 -6.52 -5.20
CA PHE A 145 2.61 -7.93 -4.88
C PHE A 145 1.13 -8.29 -4.85
N ILE A 146 0.74 -9.28 -5.66
CA ILE A 146 -0.65 -9.70 -5.87
C ILE A 146 -0.80 -11.16 -5.44
#